data_AF-A0A037ZP15-F1
#
_entry.id   AF-A0A037ZP15-F1
#
_cell.length_a   1.000
_cell.length_b   1.000
_cell.length_c   1.000
_cell.angle_alpha   90.00
_cell.angle_beta   90.00
_cell.angle_gamma   90.00
#
_symmetry.space_group_name_H-M   'P 1'
#
loop_
_entity.id
_entity.type
_entity.pdbx_description
1 polymer ?
#
loop_
_entity_poly.entity_id
_entity_poly.type
_entity_poly.pdbx_seq_one_letter_code
_entity_poly.pdbx_strand_id
1 'polypeptide(L)'
;MNALVTTDSGVTIVGKVPLVCVTETKWGYVIRSDSRVSQRAALIERVSAMTGLAFMSMAFGSWLIPEVQAAGLSDTSVRMASTATLAIPALMFLWIAERGMAQDFEVDLRKSEIRLSVCNRAGRARVLKQIPFDQVGSAYIKRASNHGANARLFLRLQGKGGVVEVASGRESTMRVLHERLSYELRPQRIMLRGWERVGRRLKPVVVD
;
A
#
# COMPACT_ATOMS: atom_id res chain seq x y z
N MET A 1 20.77 15.15 -20.12
CA MET A 1 21.54 13.99 -19.63
C MET A 1 21.30 13.92 -18.13
N ASN A 2 20.47 12.98 -17.66
CA ASN A 2 20.12 12.87 -16.24
C ASN A 2 20.81 11.65 -15.65
N ALA A 3 21.53 11.88 -14.54
CA ALA A 3 22.40 10.93 -13.89
C ALA A 3 21.65 9.69 -13.41
N LEU A 4 22.21 8.52 -13.73
CA LEU A 4 21.86 7.24 -13.12
C LEU A 4 22.46 7.23 -11.72
N VAL A 5 21.62 7.27 -10.68
CA VAL A 5 22.06 7.02 -9.30
C VAL A 5 21.64 5.60 -8.97
N THR A 6 22.63 4.71 -8.93
CA THR A 6 22.48 3.32 -8.53
C THR A 6 22.87 3.24 -7.05
N THR A 7 21.89 3.35 -6.16
CA THR A 7 22.06 2.95 -4.76
C THR A 7 21.58 1.51 -4.59
N ASP A 8 22.32 0.76 -3.79
CA ASP A 8 22.38 -0.71 -3.66
C ASP A 8 21.09 -1.42 -3.19
N SER A 9 19.92 -0.79 -3.31
CA SER A 9 18.61 -1.36 -2.93
C SER A 9 17.48 -0.55 -3.56
N GLY A 10 16.97 -1.02 -4.70
CA GLY A 10 15.71 -0.54 -5.27
C GLY A 10 15.85 0.49 -6.40
N VAL A 11 15.29 0.15 -7.55
CA VAL A 11 15.15 1.04 -8.70
C VAL A 11 14.29 2.24 -8.29
N THR A 12 14.90 3.43 -8.13
CA THR A 12 14.19 4.70 -7.96
C THR A 12 14.56 5.64 -9.10
N ILE A 13 13.66 5.85 -10.06
CA ILE A 13 13.88 6.80 -11.15
C ILE A 13 13.10 8.08 -10.86
N VAL A 14 13.81 9.09 -10.36
CA VAL A 14 13.29 10.43 -10.08
C VAL A 14 12.78 11.09 -11.37
N GLY A 15 11.47 11.34 -11.41
CA GLY A 15 10.78 12.10 -12.44
C GLY A 15 9.33 12.29 -12.03
N LYS A 16 8.61 13.22 -12.68
CA LYS A 16 7.23 13.67 -12.40
C LYS A 16 6.12 12.59 -12.52
N VAL A 17 6.50 11.32 -12.50
CA VAL A 17 5.72 10.11 -12.81
C VAL A 17 5.73 9.24 -11.55
N PRO A 18 4.62 8.59 -11.15
CA PRO A 18 4.57 7.84 -9.89
C PRO A 18 5.73 6.86 -9.79
N LEU A 19 6.45 7.02 -8.69
CA LEU A 19 7.62 6.25 -8.34
C LEU A 19 7.15 4.88 -7.86
N VAL A 20 7.69 3.84 -8.48
CA VAL A 20 7.59 2.49 -7.94
C VAL A 20 8.94 2.16 -7.35
N CYS A 21 8.95 1.81 -6.07
CA CYS A 21 10.13 1.42 -5.33
C CYS A 21 10.00 -0.05 -4.95
N VAL A 22 11.08 -0.81 -5.12
CA VAL A 22 11.15 -2.21 -4.72
C VAL A 22 12.24 -2.32 -3.67
N THR A 23 11.88 -2.77 -2.48
CA THR A 23 12.82 -2.98 -1.37
C THR A 23 12.97 -4.47 -1.12
N GLU A 24 14.18 -4.99 -1.24
CA GLU A 24 14.49 -6.39 -0.92
C GLU A 24 14.40 -6.62 0.60
N THR A 25 13.89 -7.79 0.99
CA THR A 25 13.80 -8.23 2.38
C THR A 25 14.34 -9.65 2.51
N LYS A 26 14.64 -10.10 3.73
CA LYS A 26 15.18 -11.46 3.97
C LYS A 26 14.23 -12.60 3.54
N TRP A 27 12.95 -12.28 3.34
CA TRP A 27 11.89 -13.24 2.99
C TRP A 27 11.35 -13.04 1.55
N GLY A 28 11.81 -12.01 0.84
CA GLY A 28 11.34 -11.68 -0.50
C GLY A 28 11.54 -10.20 -0.79
N TYR A 29 10.48 -9.49 -1.17
CA TYR A 29 10.57 -8.06 -1.48
C TYR A 29 9.24 -7.34 -1.27
N VAL A 30 9.33 -6.03 -1.07
CA VAL A 30 8.17 -5.13 -0.92
C VAL A 30 8.14 -4.18 -2.11
N ILE A 31 7.03 -4.19 -2.84
CA ILE A 31 6.72 -3.23 -3.88
C ILE A 31 5.89 -2.11 -3.26
N ARG A 32 6.42 -0.90 -3.28
CA ARG A 32 5.71 0.33 -2.96
C ARG A 32 5.42 1.07 -4.24
N SER A 33 4.15 1.33 -4.52
CA SER A 33 3.76 2.17 -5.64
C SER A 33 3.05 3.41 -5.15
N ASP A 34 3.45 4.57 -5.68
CA ASP A 34 2.73 5.80 -5.47
C ASP A 34 1.48 5.80 -6.38
N SER A 35 0.49 4.96 -6.05
CA SER A 35 -0.75 4.86 -6.80
C SER A 35 -1.60 6.12 -6.60
N ARG A 36 -2.47 6.46 -7.56
CA ARG A 36 -3.42 7.59 -7.38
C ARG A 36 -4.30 7.41 -6.15
N VAL A 37 -4.58 6.17 -5.77
CA VAL A 37 -5.33 5.84 -4.55
C VAL A 37 -4.49 6.18 -3.32
N SER A 38 -3.22 5.76 -3.30
CA SER A 38 -2.27 6.11 -2.24
C SER A 38 -2.07 7.62 -2.11
N GLN A 39 -1.90 8.35 -3.22
CA GLN A 39 -1.78 9.82 -3.23
C GLN A 39 -3.03 10.52 -2.69
N ARG A 40 -4.22 10.10 -3.14
CA ARG A 40 -5.49 10.65 -2.62
C ARG A 40 -5.64 10.35 -1.15
N ALA A 41 -5.28 9.15 -0.72
CA ALA A 41 -5.39 8.76 0.68
C ALA A 41 -4.40 9.57 1.54
N ALA A 42 -3.16 9.75 1.10
CA ALA A 42 -2.18 10.62 1.74
C ALA A 42 -2.63 12.09 1.80
N LEU A 43 -3.31 12.58 0.76
CA LEU A 43 -3.90 13.92 0.76
C LEU A 43 -5.04 14.02 1.77
N ILE A 44 -5.94 13.04 1.82
CA ILE A 44 -7.03 12.97 2.80
C ILE A 44 -6.45 12.95 4.22
N GLU A 45 -5.42 12.15 4.49
CA GLU A 45 -4.73 12.13 5.79
C GLU A 45 -4.13 13.49 6.16
N ARG A 46 -3.51 14.19 5.21
CA ARG A 46 -2.92 15.52 5.46
C ARG A 46 -4.00 16.55 5.74
N VAL A 47 -5.05 16.57 4.93
CA VAL A 47 -6.16 17.50 5.10
C VAL A 47 -6.89 17.21 6.42
N SER A 48 -7.15 15.94 6.76
CA SER A 48 -7.78 15.59 8.03
C SER A 48 -6.88 15.96 9.21
N ALA A 49 -5.56 15.73 9.13
CA ALA A 49 -4.63 16.14 10.17
C ALA A 49 -4.63 17.67 10.38
N MET A 50 -4.55 18.45 9.30
CA MET A 50 -4.56 19.92 9.37
C MET A 50 -5.88 20.45 9.94
N THR A 51 -7.01 19.93 9.46
CA THR A 51 -8.34 20.31 9.95
C THR A 51 -8.52 19.94 11.41
N GLY A 52 -8.09 18.75 11.82
CA GLY A 52 -8.12 18.32 13.22
C GLY A 52 -7.27 19.21 14.12
N LEU A 53 -6.05 19.54 13.68
CA LEU A 53 -5.16 20.45 14.40
C LEU A 53 -5.74 21.87 14.53
N ALA A 54 -6.38 22.37 13.47
CA ALA A 54 -7.03 23.68 13.47
C ALA A 54 -8.19 23.73 14.49
N PHE A 55 -9.08 22.74 14.47
CA PHE A 55 -10.17 22.66 15.46
C PHE A 55 -9.65 22.51 16.89
N MET A 56 -8.60 21.71 17.09
CA MET A 56 -7.98 21.54 18.40
C MET A 56 -7.37 22.87 18.88
N SER A 57 -6.69 23.60 17.99
CA SER A 57 -6.10 24.90 18.30
C SER A 57 -7.16 25.95 18.63
N MET A 58 -8.30 25.94 17.95
CA MET A 58 -9.44 26.81 18.28
C MET A 58 -10.06 26.45 19.64
N ALA A 59 -10.22 25.15 19.91
CA ALA A 59 -10.75 24.66 21.18
C ALA A 59 -9.88 25.13 22.35
N PHE A 60 -8.55 24.93 22.30
CA PHE A 60 -7.63 25.41 23.33
C PHE A 60 -7.43 26.93 23.31
N GLY A 61 -7.41 27.56 22.13
CA GLY A 61 -7.27 29.01 21.98
C GLY A 61 -8.40 29.78 22.66
N SER A 62 -9.61 29.24 22.67
CA SER A 62 -10.76 29.82 23.38
C SER A 62 -10.56 29.93 24.89
N TRP A 63 -9.64 29.15 25.47
CA TRP A 63 -9.28 29.23 26.88
C TRP A 63 -8.28 30.35 27.16
N LEU A 64 -7.40 30.66 26.20
CA LEU A 64 -6.29 31.60 26.36
C LEU A 64 -6.68 33.07 26.12
N ILE A 65 -7.75 33.35 25.37
CA ILE A 65 -8.15 34.72 25.03
C ILE A 65 -9.03 35.32 26.15
N PRO A 66 -8.59 36.36 26.88
CA PRO A 66 -9.33 36.97 27.99
C PRO A 66 -10.61 37.70 27.55
N GLU A 67 -10.60 38.28 26.35
CA GLU A 67 -11.76 39.02 25.80
C GLU A 67 -12.99 38.13 25.59
N VAL A 68 -12.78 36.84 25.25
CA VAL A 68 -13.85 35.84 25.15
C VAL A 68 -14.45 35.52 26.52
N GLN A 69 -13.66 35.68 27.59
CA GLN A 69 -14.12 35.51 28.98
C GLN A 69 -14.98 36.70 29.42
N ALA A 70 -14.64 37.90 28.93
CA ALA A 70 -15.35 39.14 29.24
C ALA A 70 -16.70 39.28 28.49
N ALA A 71 -16.88 38.58 27.36
CA ALA A 71 -18.07 38.68 26.50
C ALA A 71 -19.33 37.92 27.00
N GLY A 72 -19.41 37.55 28.29
CA GLY A 72 -20.61 36.95 28.89
C GLY A 72 -20.74 35.42 28.75
N LEU A 73 -19.75 34.75 28.14
CA LEU A 73 -19.59 33.28 28.17
C LEU A 73 -18.86 32.82 29.44
N SER A 74 -19.01 33.54 30.55
CA SER A 74 -18.33 33.28 31.82
C SER A 74 -18.84 32.04 32.54
N ASP A 75 -20.00 31.51 32.12
CA ASP A 75 -20.50 30.23 32.62
C ASP A 75 -19.60 29.10 32.10
N THR A 76 -18.90 28.46 33.05
CA THR A 76 -17.95 27.38 32.79
C THR A 76 -18.61 26.22 32.04
N SER A 77 -19.91 26.01 32.23
CA SER A 77 -20.70 24.98 31.56
C SER A 77 -20.79 25.20 30.03
N VAL A 78 -21.06 26.43 29.59
CA VAL A 78 -21.18 26.79 28.17
C VAL A 78 -19.81 26.72 27.47
N ARG A 79 -18.75 27.08 28.20
CA ARG A 79 -17.36 26.93 27.73
C ARG A 79 -16.96 25.47 27.56
N MET A 80 -17.33 24.61 28.51
CA MET A 80 -17.10 23.17 28.38
C MET A 80 -17.86 22.58 27.17
N ALA A 81 -19.13 22.96 26.99
CA ALA A 81 -19.94 22.48 25.87
C ALA A 81 -19.36 22.91 24.51
N SER A 82 -18.97 24.17 24.35
CA SER A 82 -18.33 24.67 23.11
C SER A 82 -16.98 24.01 22.84
N THR A 83 -16.15 23.83 23.88
CA THR A 83 -14.86 23.12 23.77
C THR A 83 -15.08 21.67 23.33
N ALA A 84 -16.04 20.96 23.94
CA ALA A 84 -16.35 19.58 23.58
C ALA A 84 -16.84 19.47 22.12
N THR A 85 -17.67 20.42 21.68
CA THR A 85 -18.21 20.46 20.32
C THR A 85 -17.11 20.63 19.26
N LEU A 86 -16.01 21.32 19.58
CA LEU A 86 -14.84 21.44 18.71
C LEU A 86 -13.83 20.30 18.88
N ALA A 87 -13.64 19.81 20.12
CA ALA A 87 -12.65 18.79 20.44
C ALA A 87 -13.03 17.40 19.90
N ILE A 88 -14.30 17.02 19.94
CA ILE A 88 -14.78 15.72 19.42
C ILE A 88 -14.45 15.56 17.92
N PRO A 89 -14.87 16.46 17.01
CA PRO A 89 -14.54 16.33 15.59
C PRO A 89 -13.02 16.46 15.36
N ALA A 90 -12.31 17.29 16.13
CA ALA A 90 -10.85 17.39 16.05
C ALA A 90 -10.18 16.03 16.29
N LEU A 91 -10.58 15.32 17.36
CA LEU A 91 -10.08 13.99 17.68
C LEU A 91 -10.46 12.96 16.60
N MET A 92 -11.68 13.02 16.06
CA MET A 92 -12.09 12.13 14.96
C MET A 92 -11.22 12.32 13.71
N PHE A 93 -10.94 13.57 13.31
CA PHE A 93 -10.10 13.84 12.14
C PHE A 93 -8.64 13.40 12.34
N LEU A 94 -8.09 13.61 13.54
CA LEU A 94 -6.75 13.14 13.89
C LEU A 94 -6.69 11.61 13.89
N TRP A 95 -7.69 10.95 14.45
CA TRP A 95 -7.76 9.49 14.44
C TRP A 95 -7.85 8.89 13.03
N ILE A 96 -8.59 9.54 12.12
CA ILE A 96 -8.62 9.16 10.70
C ILE A 96 -7.25 9.37 10.05
N ALA A 97 -6.57 10.46 10.37
CA ALA A 97 -5.22 10.74 9.84
C ALA A 97 -4.18 9.70 10.28
N GLU A 98 -4.34 9.10 11.46
CA GLU A 98 -3.39 8.13 12.02
C GLU A 98 -3.55 6.70 11.48
N ARG A 99 -4.69 6.36 10.87
CA ARG A 99 -4.96 4.98 10.45
C ARG A 99 -4.00 4.47 9.38
N GLY A 100 -3.42 5.35 8.57
CA GLY A 100 -2.60 4.95 7.44
C GLY A 100 -3.44 4.35 6.34
N MET A 101 -3.24 4.81 5.11
CA MET A 101 -3.97 4.34 3.94
C MET A 101 -3.04 4.01 2.77
N ALA A 102 -1.73 4.15 2.96
CA ALA A 102 -0.74 3.74 1.98
C ALA A 102 -0.65 2.21 1.93
N GLN A 103 -0.99 1.64 0.77
CA GLN A 103 -0.92 0.20 0.53
C GLN A 103 0.47 -0.21 0.07
N ASP A 104 1.07 -1.15 0.80
CA ASP A 104 2.30 -1.82 0.47
C ASP A 104 1.99 -3.24 -0.02
N PHE A 105 2.72 -3.66 -1.05
CA PHE A 105 2.55 -4.97 -1.65
C PHE A 105 3.78 -5.83 -1.36
N GLU A 106 3.61 -6.82 -0.49
CA GLU A 106 4.68 -7.67 0.01
C GLU A 106 4.64 -9.03 -0.70
N VAL A 107 5.78 -9.46 -1.23
CA VAL A 107 5.94 -10.77 -1.85
C VAL A 107 6.83 -11.62 -0.95
N ASP A 108 6.24 -12.62 -0.29
CA ASP A 108 6.93 -13.56 0.59
C ASP A 108 7.27 -14.83 -0.19
N LEU A 109 8.52 -14.93 -0.63
CA LEU A 109 9.03 -16.06 -1.39
C LEU A 109 9.24 -17.30 -0.50
N ARG A 110 9.46 -17.12 0.81
CA ARG A 110 9.63 -18.25 1.73
C ARG A 110 8.33 -18.99 1.98
N LYS A 111 7.24 -18.23 2.13
CA LYS A 111 5.90 -18.80 2.34
C LYS A 111 5.10 -18.95 1.05
N SER A 112 5.63 -18.51 -0.09
CA SER A 112 4.93 -18.51 -1.37
C SER A 112 3.56 -17.81 -1.27
N GLU A 113 3.56 -16.63 -0.64
CA GLU A 113 2.36 -15.82 -0.47
C GLU A 113 2.61 -14.34 -0.74
N ILE A 114 1.55 -13.68 -1.17
CA ILE A 114 1.49 -12.25 -1.39
C ILE A 114 0.68 -11.66 -0.26
N ARG A 115 1.21 -10.61 0.39
CA ARG A 115 0.49 -9.85 1.40
C ARG A 115 0.26 -8.43 0.93
N LEU A 116 -0.98 -7.97 1.03
CA LEU A 116 -1.31 -6.56 0.94
C LEU A 116 -1.32 -6.02 2.35
N SER A 117 -0.38 -5.13 2.67
CA SER A 117 -0.30 -4.46 3.95
C SER A 117 -0.61 -2.97 3.76
N VAL A 118 -1.01 -2.33 4.85
CA VAL A 118 -1.13 -0.87 4.93
C VAL A 118 -0.20 -0.39 6.01
N CYS A 119 0.63 0.58 5.67
CA CYS A 119 1.55 1.21 6.60
C CYS A 119 0.99 2.57 7.02
N ASN A 120 0.93 2.82 8.32
CA ASN A 120 0.65 4.16 8.81
C ASN A 120 1.91 5.04 8.87
N ARG A 121 1.73 6.35 9.09
CA ARG A 121 2.84 7.30 9.25
C ARG A 121 3.75 6.98 10.44
N ALA A 122 3.26 6.23 11.43
CA ALA A 122 4.05 5.76 12.56
C ALA A 122 4.83 4.46 12.26
N GLY A 123 4.84 3.97 11.01
CA GLY A 123 5.56 2.76 10.60
C GLY A 123 4.91 1.45 11.04
N ARG A 124 3.68 1.49 11.59
CA ARG A 124 2.91 0.30 11.92
C ARG A 124 2.26 -0.25 10.66
N ALA A 125 2.69 -1.44 10.26
CA ALA A 125 2.12 -2.18 9.13
C ALA A 125 0.96 -3.08 9.62
N ARG A 126 -0.15 -3.07 8.90
CA ARG A 126 -1.28 -3.98 9.11
C ARG A 126 -1.56 -4.74 7.82
N VAL A 127 -1.54 -6.08 7.88
CA VAL A 127 -1.92 -6.92 6.75
C VAL A 127 -3.43 -6.85 6.54
N LEU A 128 -3.86 -6.42 5.34
CA LEU A 128 -5.25 -6.40 4.91
C LEU A 128 -5.68 -7.72 4.28
N LYS A 129 -4.81 -8.31 3.46
CA LYS A 129 -5.11 -9.51 2.70
C LYS A 129 -3.86 -10.35 2.49
N GLN A 130 -4.02 -11.67 2.60
CA GLN A 130 -3.00 -12.67 2.28
C GLN A 130 -3.52 -13.49 1.11
N ILE A 131 -2.68 -13.69 0.10
CA ILE A 131 -3.02 -14.38 -1.14
C ILE A 131 -1.89 -15.38 -1.43
N PRO A 132 -2.12 -16.68 -1.26
CA PRO A 132 -1.11 -17.67 -1.61
C PRO A 132 -0.88 -17.72 -3.13
N PHE A 133 0.33 -18.09 -3.55
CA PHE A 133 0.73 -18.06 -4.97
C PHE A 133 -0.10 -19.02 -5.84
N ASP A 134 -0.60 -20.11 -5.27
CA ASP A 134 -1.48 -21.08 -5.94
C ASP A 134 -2.81 -20.45 -6.41
N GLN A 135 -3.29 -19.43 -5.70
CA GLN A 135 -4.47 -18.65 -6.05
C GLN A 135 -4.17 -17.55 -7.07
N VAL A 136 -2.91 -17.34 -7.47
CA VAL A 136 -2.56 -16.38 -8.50
C VAL A 136 -2.65 -17.05 -9.86
N GLY A 137 -3.49 -16.53 -10.74
CA GLY A 137 -3.69 -17.06 -12.09
C GLY A 137 -2.68 -16.50 -13.07
N SER A 138 -2.56 -15.17 -13.12
CA SER A 138 -1.59 -14.50 -14.00
C SER A 138 -1.35 -13.06 -13.57
N ALA A 139 -0.17 -12.55 -13.92
CA ALA A 139 0.16 -11.13 -13.85
C ALA A 139 0.04 -10.51 -15.25
N TYR A 140 -0.52 -9.31 -15.36
CA TYR A 140 -0.62 -8.61 -16.64
C TYR A 140 -0.51 -7.09 -16.47
N ILE A 141 0.00 -6.43 -17.52
CA ILE A 141 0.12 -4.97 -17.55
C ILE A 141 -1.04 -4.41 -18.35
N LYS A 142 -1.82 -3.52 -17.73
CA LYS A 142 -2.79 -2.69 -18.41
C LYS A 142 -2.11 -1.38 -18.80
N ARG A 143 -1.88 -1.19 -20.10
CA ARG A 143 -1.43 0.09 -20.65
C ARG A 143 -2.57 1.11 -20.59
N ALA A 144 -2.24 2.36 -20.31
CA ALA A 144 -3.21 3.43 -20.43
C ALA A 144 -3.42 3.77 -21.91
N SER A 145 -4.66 4.09 -22.28
CA SER A 145 -5.03 4.46 -23.66
C SER A 145 -4.42 5.79 -24.12
N ASN A 146 -4.05 6.65 -23.19
CA ASN A 146 -3.56 8.00 -23.47
C ASN A 146 -2.04 8.06 -23.44
N HIS A 147 -1.44 8.72 -24.43
CA HIS A 147 0.00 9.02 -24.44
C HIS A 147 0.38 9.78 -23.15
N GLY A 148 1.32 9.22 -22.39
CA GLY A 148 1.81 9.79 -21.13
C GLY A 148 1.10 9.31 -19.86
N ALA A 149 0.07 8.46 -19.96
CA ALA A 149 -0.57 7.88 -18.78
C ALA A 149 0.15 6.61 -18.29
N ASN A 150 0.15 6.40 -16.97
CA ASN A 150 0.90 5.32 -16.34
C ASN A 150 0.34 3.94 -16.68
N ALA A 151 1.22 2.99 -16.94
CA ALA A 151 0.89 1.59 -16.98
C ALA A 151 0.56 1.09 -15.56
N ARG A 152 -0.27 0.06 -15.48
CA ARG A 152 -0.66 -0.57 -14.21
C ARG A 152 -0.42 -2.07 -14.29
N LEU A 153 0.24 -2.61 -13.28
CA LEU A 153 0.43 -4.04 -13.10
C LEU A 153 -0.72 -4.59 -12.27
N PHE A 154 -1.39 -5.60 -12.81
CA PHE A 154 -2.50 -6.28 -12.16
C PHE A 154 -2.18 -7.76 -11.96
N LEU A 155 -2.69 -8.30 -10.85
CA LEU A 155 -2.74 -9.72 -10.57
C LEU A 155 -4.16 -10.21 -10.71
N ARG A 156 -4.34 -11.21 -11.56
CA ARG A 156 -5.58 -11.97 -11.66
C ARG A 156 -5.53 -13.12 -10.68
N LEU A 157 -6.49 -13.15 -9.77
CA LEU A 157 -6.66 -14.28 -8.86
C LEU A 157 -7.52 -15.37 -9.53
N GLN A 158 -7.22 -16.62 -9.24
CA GLN A 158 -8.01 -17.76 -9.69
C GLN A 158 -9.37 -17.80 -8.96
N GLY A 159 -10.39 -18.32 -9.64
CA GLY A 159 -11.76 -18.40 -9.09
C GLY A 159 -12.46 -17.05 -8.94
N LYS A 160 -13.09 -16.81 -7.78
CA LYS A 160 -13.87 -15.58 -7.47
C LYS A 160 -13.01 -14.41 -6.98
N GLY A 161 -11.68 -14.55 -6.94
CA GLY A 161 -10.78 -13.61 -6.27
C GLY A 161 -10.66 -12.22 -6.89
N GLY A 162 -11.19 -12.01 -8.10
CA GLY A 162 -11.12 -10.71 -8.79
C GLY A 162 -9.71 -10.34 -9.23
N VAL A 163 -9.50 -9.05 -9.46
CA VAL A 163 -8.21 -8.49 -9.91
C VAL A 163 -7.67 -7.55 -8.84
N VAL A 164 -6.38 -7.65 -8.55
CA VAL A 164 -5.67 -6.78 -7.59
C VAL A 164 -4.67 -5.90 -8.34
N GLU A 165 -4.72 -4.59 -8.14
CA GLU A 165 -3.69 -3.66 -8.63
C GLU A 165 -2.45 -3.80 -7.74
N VAL A 166 -1.29 -4.13 -8.33
CA VAL A 166 -0.02 -4.30 -7.62
C VAL A 166 0.76 -2.99 -7.58
N ALA A 167 0.90 -2.37 -8.76
CA ALA A 167 1.68 -1.16 -8.92
C ALA A 167 1.21 -0.35 -10.13
N SER A 168 1.47 0.96 -10.10
CA SER A 168 1.31 1.84 -11.26
C SER A 168 2.56 2.69 -11.47
N GLY A 169 2.99 2.83 -12.73
CA GLY A 169 4.20 3.57 -13.06
C GLY A 169 4.50 3.60 -14.56
N ARG A 170 5.76 3.86 -14.90
CA ARG A 170 6.25 3.77 -16.29
C ARG A 170 6.13 2.34 -16.81
N GLU A 171 5.78 2.20 -18.09
CA GLU A 171 5.63 0.87 -18.69
C GLU A 171 6.92 0.04 -18.62
N SER A 172 8.08 0.66 -18.84
CA SER A 172 9.38 -0.03 -18.72
C SER A 172 9.60 -0.62 -17.33
N THR A 173 9.32 0.15 -16.27
CA THR A 173 9.40 -0.33 -14.88
C THR A 173 8.38 -1.44 -14.60
N MET A 174 7.15 -1.29 -15.12
CA MET A 174 6.11 -2.31 -14.98
C MET A 174 6.49 -3.61 -15.70
N ARG A 175 7.21 -3.53 -16.82
CA ARG A 175 7.69 -4.70 -17.57
C ARG A 175 8.74 -5.48 -16.78
N VAL A 176 9.73 -4.80 -16.22
CA VAL A 176 10.75 -5.43 -15.36
C VAL A 176 10.09 -6.09 -14.14
N LEU A 177 9.15 -5.39 -13.49
CA LEU A 177 8.37 -5.96 -12.38
C LEU A 177 7.50 -7.14 -12.80
N HIS A 178 6.85 -7.05 -13.96
CA HIS A 178 6.02 -8.13 -14.50
C HIS A 178 6.85 -9.37 -14.81
N GLU A 179 8.01 -9.22 -15.43
CA GLU A 179 8.91 -10.33 -15.73
C GLU A 179 9.40 -11.01 -14.46
N ARG A 180 9.86 -10.22 -13.48
CA ARG A 180 10.29 -10.73 -12.17
C ARG A 180 9.15 -11.45 -11.46
N LEU A 181 8.00 -10.80 -11.31
CA LEU A 181 6.84 -11.38 -10.63
C LEU A 181 6.35 -12.65 -11.35
N SER A 182 6.32 -12.64 -12.69
CA SER A 182 5.90 -13.80 -13.48
C SER A 182 6.89 -14.96 -13.39
N TYR A 183 8.18 -14.68 -13.19
CA TYR A 183 9.20 -15.70 -12.93
C TYR A 183 8.99 -16.35 -11.56
N GLU A 184 8.80 -15.54 -10.51
CA GLU A 184 8.60 -16.02 -9.13
C GLU A 184 7.26 -16.75 -8.93
N LEU A 185 6.22 -16.34 -9.65
CA LEU A 185 4.90 -16.97 -9.60
C LEU A 185 4.81 -18.26 -10.41
N ARG A 186 5.88 -18.68 -11.12
CA ARG A 186 5.85 -19.96 -11.82
C ARG A 186 5.61 -21.06 -10.79
N PRO A 187 4.60 -21.92 -10.98
CA PRO A 187 4.38 -23.01 -10.06
C PRO A 187 5.67 -23.83 -9.99
N GLN A 188 6.27 -23.88 -8.81
CA GLN A 188 7.36 -24.80 -8.53
C GLN A 188 6.76 -26.20 -8.67
N ARG A 189 6.91 -26.79 -9.85
CA ARG A 189 6.59 -28.21 -10.06
C ARG A 189 7.54 -28.96 -9.14
N ILE A 190 7.01 -29.44 -8.01
CA ILE A 190 7.71 -30.40 -7.17
C ILE A 190 7.88 -31.64 -8.04
N MET A 191 9.02 -31.72 -8.71
CA MET A 191 9.44 -32.90 -9.44
C MET A 191 9.90 -33.87 -8.35
N LEU A 192 8.98 -34.74 -7.91
CA LEU A 192 9.31 -35.81 -6.97
C LEU A 192 10.39 -36.67 -7.65
N ARG A 193 11.66 -36.51 -7.21
CA ARG A 193 12.77 -37.32 -7.70
C ARG A 193 12.43 -38.80 -7.47
N GLY A 194 12.52 -39.59 -8.53
CA GLY A 194 12.17 -41.02 -8.48
C GLY A 194 10.67 -41.30 -8.63
N TRP A 195 9.84 -40.35 -9.06
CA TRP A 195 8.44 -40.61 -9.41
C TRP A 195 8.10 -40.01 -10.78
N GLU A 196 7.66 -40.87 -11.70
CA GLU A 196 7.18 -40.46 -13.02
C GLU A 196 5.65 -40.46 -13.07
N ARG A 197 5.10 -39.44 -13.73
CA ARG A 197 3.65 -39.34 -13.92
C ARG A 197 3.24 -40.11 -15.17
N VAL A 198 2.72 -41.33 -14.99
CA VAL A 198 2.19 -42.17 -16.07
C VAL A 198 0.66 -42.02 -16.12
N GLY A 199 0.18 -41.16 -17.01
CA GLY A 199 -1.24 -40.82 -17.13
C GLY A 199 -1.77 -40.07 -15.90
N ARG A 200 -2.76 -40.65 -15.20
CA ARG A 200 -3.31 -40.09 -13.94
C ARG A 200 -2.62 -40.63 -12.68
N ARG A 201 -1.67 -41.57 -12.78
CA ARG A 201 -1.01 -42.20 -11.63
C ARG A 201 0.45 -41.78 -11.54
N LEU A 202 0.95 -41.64 -10.31
CA LEU A 202 2.38 -41.50 -10.03
C LEU A 202 2.95 -42.91 -9.83
N LYS A 203 4.02 -43.24 -10.53
CA LYS A 203 4.76 -44.49 -10.35
C LYS A 203 6.19 -44.19 -9.89
N PRO A 204 6.76 -44.96 -8.96
CA PRO A 204 8.17 -44.85 -8.66
C PRO A 204 8.99 -45.23 -9.90
N VAL A 205 10.02 -44.46 -10.20
CA VAL A 205 11.01 -44.76 -11.24
C VAL A 205 11.90 -45.86 -10.67
N VAL A 206 11.76 -47.07 -11.20
CA VAL A 206 12.68 -48.16 -10.92
C VAL A 206 13.98 -47.84 -11.65
N VAL A 207 15.05 -47.64 -10.91
CA VAL A 207 16.40 -47.49 -11.45
C VAL A 207 17.00 -48.89 -11.42
N ASP A 208 17.19 -49.49 -12.60
CA ASP A 208 17.88 -50.77 -12.79
C ASP A 208 19.39 -50.64 -12.48
#